data_AF-A0A0J0YRV5-F1
#
_entry.id   AF-A0A0J0YRV5-F1
#
_cell.length_a   1.000
_cell.length_b   1.000
_cell.length_c   1.000
_cell.angle_alpha   90.00
_cell.angle_beta   90.00
_cell.angle_gamma   90.00
#
_symmetry.space_group_name_H-M   'P 1'
#
loop_
_entity.id
_entity.type
_entity.pdbx_description
1 polymer ?
#
loop_
_entity_poly.entity_id
_entity_poly.type
_entity_poly.pdbx_seq_one_letter_code
_entity_poly.pdbx_strand_id
1 'polypeptide(L)'
;MDSVLTKAKNTFFVGVFAAMAVGTVFMKPAAAEPARNISAVGTSASLQPNAVVKAEKLHRSANLSYKVAGKRYQPLRKVAEFSQTGKASWYGSQFHGRKTSSGERYDMNIMTAAHKTLPIPSYARVTNLSNGKSVVVRINDRGPFHGSRVIDVSKAAAQKLGFMSKGTANVRVEQIVPGSETLASSALQRSGRNIYVNLKSFNKEADAKSYLTKTNRQLKSVEGGQKVIMVKQNNQYVVRMGPFARQEHADTVKRQVQTAI
;
A
#
# COMPACT_ATOMS: atom_id res chain seq x y z
N MET A 1 13.86 69.29 46.30
CA MET A 1 14.24 69.63 44.92
C MET A 1 13.23 68.99 44.00
N ASP A 2 12.29 69.80 43.56
CA ASP A 2 11.31 69.57 42.49
C ASP A 2 12.06 69.35 41.14
N SER A 3 11.52 68.93 40.00
CA SER A 3 10.15 68.75 39.46
C SER A 3 10.29 67.85 38.19
N VAL A 4 9.30 67.33 37.44
CA VAL A 4 7.81 67.30 37.43
C VAL A 4 7.42 66.03 36.60
N LEU A 5 6.35 65.27 36.90
CA LEU A 5 5.05 65.18 36.18
C LEU A 5 5.11 65.23 34.62
N THR A 6 4.20 64.61 33.83
CA THR A 6 2.76 64.33 34.07
C THR A 6 2.22 63.13 33.25
N LYS A 7 1.12 62.52 33.72
CA LYS A 7 0.20 61.60 33.01
C LYS A 7 -0.83 62.32 32.13
N ALA A 8 -1.34 61.64 31.09
CA ALA A 8 -2.77 61.51 30.69
C ALA A 8 -2.85 60.47 29.53
N LYS A 9 -3.79 59.51 29.35
CA LYS A 9 -5.20 59.22 29.72
C LYS A 9 -6.32 59.87 28.87
N ASN A 10 -7.18 58.99 28.35
CA ASN A 10 -8.50 59.20 27.70
C ASN A 10 -8.46 59.92 26.32
N THR A 11 -9.46 59.82 25.42
CA THR A 11 -10.88 59.39 25.56
C THR A 11 -11.43 58.70 24.29
N PHE A 12 -12.55 57.99 24.48
CA PHE A 12 -13.54 57.53 23.50
C PHE A 12 -13.91 58.55 22.39
N PHE A 13 -14.33 58.07 21.22
CA PHE A 13 -15.17 58.82 20.27
C PHE A 13 -16.25 57.92 19.65
N VAL A 14 -17.47 58.43 19.54
CA VAL A 14 -18.64 57.81 18.90
C VAL A 14 -19.25 58.83 17.94
N GLY A 15 -19.69 58.39 16.75
CA GLY A 15 -20.31 59.22 15.71
C GLY A 15 -20.06 58.60 14.32
N VAL A 16 -20.95 57.78 13.73
CA VAL A 16 -22.33 58.00 13.23
C VAL A 16 -22.36 58.49 11.76
N PHE A 17 -22.77 57.56 10.89
CA PHE A 17 -23.48 57.68 9.60
C PHE A 17 -23.08 58.73 8.53
N ALA A 18 -22.74 58.20 7.34
CA ALA A 18 -23.18 58.74 6.05
C ALA A 18 -23.57 57.55 5.13
N ALA A 19 -24.51 57.75 4.20
CA ALA A 19 -25.24 56.66 3.53
C ALA A 19 -25.09 56.64 1.99
N MET A 20 -25.61 55.56 1.40
CA MET A 20 -25.94 55.34 -0.02
C MET A 20 -24.81 55.20 -1.06
N ALA A 21 -24.68 53.98 -1.58
CA ALA A 21 -24.71 53.72 -3.02
C ALA A 21 -25.44 52.39 -3.27
N VAL A 22 -26.57 52.42 -3.99
CA VAL A 22 -27.38 51.23 -4.29
C VAL A 22 -26.83 50.55 -5.54
N GLY A 23 -26.17 49.41 -5.39
CA GLY A 23 -25.73 48.55 -6.48
C GLY A 23 -26.64 47.33 -6.63
N THR A 24 -27.60 47.37 -7.55
CA THR A 24 -28.46 46.22 -7.87
C THR A 24 -27.69 45.13 -8.63
N VAL A 25 -27.18 44.14 -7.90
CA VAL A 25 -26.69 42.89 -8.50
C VAL A 25 -27.88 41.95 -8.72
N PHE A 26 -28.15 41.61 -9.97
CA PHE A 26 -29.19 40.65 -10.34
C PHE A 26 -28.88 39.26 -9.76
N MET A 27 -29.66 38.85 -8.74
CA MET A 27 -29.70 37.45 -8.31
C MET A 27 -30.35 36.60 -9.42
N LYS A 28 -29.53 35.82 -10.10
CA LYS A 28 -29.99 34.83 -11.09
C LYS A 28 -30.61 33.63 -10.32
N PRO A 29 -31.89 33.27 -10.55
CA PRO A 29 -32.49 32.15 -9.85
C PRO A 29 -31.84 30.84 -10.33
N ALA A 30 -31.33 30.05 -9.38
CA ALA A 30 -30.80 28.73 -9.67
C ALA A 30 -31.95 27.76 -9.91
N ALA A 31 -32.18 27.38 -11.17
CA ALA A 31 -33.07 26.29 -11.50
C ALA A 31 -32.51 24.97 -10.93
N ALA A 32 -33.31 24.27 -10.14
CA ALA A 32 -32.94 22.96 -9.61
C ALA A 32 -33.07 21.90 -10.71
N GLU A 33 -31.95 21.41 -11.23
CA GLU A 33 -31.95 20.19 -12.06
C GLU A 33 -32.19 18.94 -11.20
N PRO A 34 -32.97 17.95 -11.69
CA PRO A 34 -33.31 16.77 -10.91
C PRO A 34 -32.10 15.86 -10.68
N ALA A 35 -32.03 15.29 -9.48
CA ALA A 35 -30.94 14.41 -9.06
C ALA A 35 -30.77 13.21 -10.01
N ARG A 36 -29.64 13.18 -10.74
CA ARG A 36 -29.22 11.98 -11.47
C ARG A 36 -28.79 10.91 -10.46
N ASN A 37 -29.66 9.93 -10.27
CA ASN A 37 -29.47 8.79 -9.40
C ASN A 37 -28.34 7.88 -9.93
N ILE A 38 -27.11 8.06 -9.43
CA ILE A 38 -25.97 7.20 -9.76
C ILE A 38 -25.86 6.08 -8.71
N SER A 39 -26.64 5.03 -8.91
CA SER A 39 -26.50 3.80 -8.13
C SER A 39 -25.11 3.18 -8.30
N ALA A 40 -24.41 3.01 -7.18
CA ALA A 40 -23.36 2.03 -6.91
C ALA A 40 -22.25 1.76 -7.97
N VAL A 41 -21.08 2.37 -7.79
CA VAL A 41 -19.78 1.71 -8.09
C VAL A 41 -18.82 1.88 -6.91
N GLY A 42 -18.96 1.01 -5.91
CA GLY A 42 -18.07 0.92 -4.76
C GLY A 42 -16.85 0.03 -5.00
N THR A 43 -16.02 0.29 -6.01
CA THR A 43 -14.91 -0.61 -6.40
C THR A 43 -13.77 0.12 -7.14
N SER A 44 -12.65 0.40 -6.44
CA SER A 44 -11.38 0.78 -7.11
C SER A 44 -10.11 0.69 -6.23
N ALA A 45 -10.20 0.87 -4.92
CA ALA A 45 -9.00 0.92 -4.05
C ALA A 45 -8.23 -0.42 -3.90
N SER A 46 -8.84 -1.55 -4.26
CA SER A 46 -8.15 -2.85 -4.37
C SER A 46 -7.29 -2.97 -5.63
N LEU A 47 -7.48 -2.12 -6.64
CA LEU A 47 -6.83 -2.17 -7.95
C LEU A 47 -5.59 -1.28 -8.08
N GLN A 48 -5.29 -0.43 -7.10
CA GLN A 48 -4.05 0.35 -7.11
C GLN A 48 -2.85 -0.63 -7.21
N PRO A 49 -1.88 -0.44 -8.12
CA PRO A 49 -0.66 -1.24 -8.11
C PRO A 49 0.18 -0.97 -6.85
N ASN A 50 1.11 -1.87 -6.52
CA ASN A 50 2.13 -1.58 -5.49
C ASN A 50 3.19 -0.63 -6.05
N ALA A 51 4.00 0.00 -5.17
CA ALA A 51 5.10 0.83 -5.64
C ALA A 51 6.12 -0.01 -6.42
N VAL A 52 6.40 0.38 -7.67
CA VAL A 52 7.41 -0.28 -8.51
C VAL A 52 8.79 0.06 -7.97
N VAL A 53 9.52 -0.96 -7.52
CA VAL A 53 10.88 -0.85 -6.97
C VAL A 53 11.85 -0.39 -8.07
N LYS A 54 12.66 0.63 -7.79
CA LYS A 54 13.65 1.20 -8.71
C LYS A 54 14.96 1.47 -7.97
N ALA A 55 16.08 1.31 -8.68
CA ALA A 55 17.37 1.82 -8.24
C ALA A 55 17.44 3.32 -8.54
N GLU A 56 17.22 4.15 -7.52
CA GLU A 56 17.20 5.61 -7.65
C GLU A 56 18.32 6.28 -6.87
N LYS A 57 18.75 7.45 -7.35
CA LYS A 57 19.75 8.28 -6.68
C LYS A 57 19.17 8.87 -5.39
N LEU A 58 19.85 8.63 -4.28
CA LEU A 58 19.43 9.15 -2.97
C LEU A 58 19.45 10.68 -2.92
N HIS A 59 18.38 11.27 -2.38
CA HIS A 59 18.21 12.71 -2.27
C HIS A 59 19.13 13.28 -1.17
N ARG A 60 20.12 14.11 -1.55
CA ARG A 60 21.22 14.51 -0.66
C ARG A 60 20.74 15.13 0.66
N SER A 61 19.85 16.12 0.61
CA SER A 61 19.41 16.85 1.80
C SER A 61 18.41 16.06 2.67
N ALA A 62 17.54 15.24 2.07
CA ALA A 62 16.57 14.43 2.82
C ALA A 62 17.19 13.29 3.65
N ASN A 63 18.46 12.94 3.37
CA ASN A 63 19.22 11.92 4.08
C ASN A 63 20.28 12.50 5.04
N LEU A 64 20.30 13.82 5.26
CA LEU A 64 21.11 14.43 6.30
C LEU A 64 20.51 14.17 7.69
N SER A 65 21.34 14.28 8.74
CA SER A 65 20.84 14.23 10.12
C SER A 65 19.95 15.44 10.39
N TYR A 66 18.82 15.24 11.07
CA TYR A 66 17.85 16.30 11.34
C TYR A 66 17.37 16.23 12.80
N LYS A 67 16.68 17.27 13.27
CA LYS A 67 16.08 17.33 14.60
C LYS A 67 14.58 17.61 14.50
N VAL A 68 13.78 16.96 15.35
CA VAL A 68 12.35 17.27 15.55
C VAL A 68 12.05 17.16 17.04
N ALA A 69 11.43 18.20 17.62
CA ALA A 69 11.12 18.28 19.06
C ALA A 69 12.34 17.90 19.95
N GLY A 70 13.49 18.54 19.71
CA GLY A 70 14.75 18.29 20.42
C GLY A 70 15.48 16.98 20.02
N LYS A 71 14.75 15.93 19.63
CA LYS A 71 15.32 14.63 19.26
C LYS A 71 16.02 14.66 17.90
N ARG A 72 17.28 14.22 17.86
CA ARG A 72 18.06 14.04 16.62
C ARG A 72 17.74 12.67 15.98
N TYR A 73 17.63 12.66 14.67
CA TYR A 73 17.49 11.47 13.83
C TYR A 73 18.63 11.43 12.80
N GLN A 74 19.11 10.22 12.49
CA GLN A 74 20.12 9.99 11.46
C GLN A 74 19.57 9.00 10.43
N PRO A 75 19.21 9.45 9.22
CA PRO A 75 18.87 8.55 8.12
C PRO A 75 20.04 7.64 7.72
N LEU A 76 19.70 6.44 7.27
CA LEU A 76 20.64 5.54 6.62
C LEU A 76 21.15 6.19 5.34
N ARG A 77 22.47 6.19 5.14
CA ARG A 77 23.13 6.84 3.99
C ARG A 77 23.17 5.98 2.73
N LYS A 78 22.80 4.70 2.84
CA LYS A 78 22.78 3.72 1.74
C LYS A 78 21.54 2.85 1.83
N VAL A 79 21.09 2.34 0.69
CA VAL A 79 20.09 1.26 0.63
C VAL A 79 20.78 -0.05 0.97
N ALA A 80 20.27 -0.75 1.98
CA ALA A 80 20.82 -2.00 2.49
C ALA A 80 19.69 -2.81 3.17
N GLU A 81 19.99 -4.04 3.57
CA GLU A 81 19.06 -4.87 4.34
C GLU A 81 18.71 -4.18 5.67
N PHE A 82 17.41 -4.09 5.95
CA PHE A 82 16.86 -3.50 7.17
C PHE A 82 15.50 -4.14 7.47
N SER A 83 15.26 -4.47 8.74
CA SER A 83 13.95 -4.93 9.21
C SER A 83 13.62 -4.27 10.54
N GLN A 84 12.39 -3.77 10.69
CA GLN A 84 11.88 -3.21 11.93
C GLN A 84 10.42 -3.62 12.14
N THR A 85 10.07 -4.03 13.36
CA THR A 85 8.67 -4.23 13.79
C THR A 85 8.22 -3.04 14.63
N GLY A 86 6.96 -2.64 14.50
CA GLY A 86 6.36 -1.61 15.35
C GLY A 86 4.97 -1.18 14.90
N LYS A 87 4.47 -0.09 15.47
CA LYS A 87 3.14 0.44 15.12
C LYS A 87 3.18 1.29 13.85
N ALA A 88 2.38 0.94 12.85
CA ALA A 88 2.05 1.81 11.73
C ALA A 88 0.84 2.70 12.04
N SER A 89 0.77 3.84 11.36
CA SER A 89 -0.50 4.52 11.12
C SER A 89 -0.58 5.04 9.68
N TRP A 90 -1.51 5.93 9.37
CA TRP A 90 -1.62 6.55 8.06
C TRP A 90 -1.90 8.06 8.19
N TYR A 91 -1.33 8.85 7.29
CA TYR A 91 -1.50 10.31 7.31
C TYR A 91 -2.74 10.74 6.52
N GLY A 92 -3.55 11.57 7.18
CA GLY A 92 -4.88 11.98 6.72
C GLY A 92 -4.90 12.86 5.46
N SER A 93 -6.12 13.12 4.97
CA SER A 93 -6.37 13.90 3.76
C SER A 93 -5.83 15.34 3.82
N GLN A 94 -5.69 15.92 5.02
CA GLN A 94 -5.17 17.28 5.22
C GLN A 94 -3.69 17.47 4.81
N PHE A 95 -2.96 16.38 4.54
CA PHE A 95 -1.60 16.44 4.01
C PHE A 95 -1.54 16.45 2.47
N HIS A 96 -2.65 16.14 1.79
CA HIS A 96 -2.68 15.96 0.34
C HIS A 96 -2.19 17.21 -0.41
N GLY A 97 -1.38 17.00 -1.46
CA GLY A 97 -0.77 18.07 -2.25
C GLY A 97 0.39 18.81 -1.56
N ARG A 98 0.64 18.63 -0.26
CA ARG A 98 1.76 19.27 0.45
C ARG A 98 3.09 18.59 0.07
N LYS A 99 4.19 19.33 0.14
CA LYS A 99 5.53 18.78 -0.13
C LYS A 99 5.97 17.85 1.00
N THR A 100 6.47 16.68 0.62
CA THR A 100 7.17 15.72 1.48
C THR A 100 8.65 16.09 1.60
N SER A 101 9.40 15.39 2.46
CA SER A 101 10.84 15.57 2.64
C SER A 101 11.68 15.26 1.39
N SER A 102 11.19 14.49 0.42
CA SER A 102 11.84 14.32 -0.89
C SER A 102 11.64 15.53 -1.82
N GLY A 103 10.70 16.43 -1.51
CA GLY A 103 10.21 17.48 -2.39
C GLY A 103 9.00 17.08 -3.23
N GLU A 104 8.70 15.79 -3.36
CA GLU A 104 7.49 15.28 -4.03
C GLU A 104 6.23 15.76 -3.30
N ARG A 105 5.12 16.01 -4.02
CA ARG A 105 3.82 16.28 -3.38
C ARG A 105 3.20 14.96 -2.90
N TYR A 106 2.65 14.95 -1.68
CA TYR A 106 1.95 13.77 -1.15
C TYR A 106 0.60 13.57 -1.86
N ASP A 107 0.45 12.44 -2.55
CA ASP A 107 -0.84 11.91 -2.97
C ASP A 107 -1.26 10.75 -2.05
N MET A 108 -2.50 10.78 -1.56
CA MET A 108 -3.05 9.75 -0.67
C MET A 108 -3.37 8.44 -1.37
N ASN A 109 -3.47 8.48 -2.71
CA ASN A 109 -3.84 7.35 -3.54
C ASN A 109 -2.63 6.57 -4.07
N ILE A 110 -1.42 7.13 -4.00
CA ILE A 110 -0.18 6.42 -4.38
C ILE A 110 0.40 5.63 -3.20
N MET A 111 1.24 4.65 -3.49
CA MET A 111 1.83 3.75 -2.50
C MET A 111 3.10 4.34 -1.88
N THR A 112 2.94 5.32 -0.99
CA THR A 112 4.03 6.04 -0.30
C THR A 112 4.01 5.85 1.21
N ALA A 113 5.17 6.07 1.85
CA ALA A 113 5.34 6.01 3.29
C ALA A 113 6.35 7.06 3.81
N ALA A 114 6.13 7.54 5.04
CA ALA A 114 7.10 8.29 5.83
C ALA A 114 7.83 7.36 6.79
N HIS A 115 9.17 7.45 6.82
CA HIS A 115 10.00 6.73 7.79
C HIS A 115 11.09 7.62 8.38
N LYS A 116 11.39 7.41 9.67
CA LYS A 116 12.35 8.21 10.45
C LYS A 116 13.77 8.15 9.86
N THR A 117 14.16 6.98 9.38
CA THR A 117 15.58 6.69 9.06
C THR A 117 15.81 5.96 7.74
N LEU A 118 14.79 5.48 7.03
CA LEU A 118 15.02 4.79 5.76
C LEU A 118 15.49 5.81 4.69
N PRO A 119 16.36 5.45 3.74
CA PRO A 119 16.82 6.39 2.73
C PRO A 119 15.66 6.97 1.91
N ILE A 120 15.79 8.20 1.44
CA ILE A 120 14.84 8.82 0.50
C ILE A 120 15.55 9.08 -0.84
N PRO A 121 14.97 8.68 -1.99
CA PRO A 121 13.94 7.66 -2.09
C PRO A 121 14.47 6.26 -1.71
N SER A 122 13.61 5.41 -1.19
CA SER A 122 13.85 3.96 -1.14
C SER A 122 12.52 3.21 -1.16
N TYR A 123 12.56 1.89 -1.05
CA TYR A 123 11.37 1.04 -1.07
C TYR A 123 11.34 0.15 0.15
N ALA A 124 10.14 -0.10 0.67
CA ALA A 124 9.94 -1.02 1.77
C ALA A 124 8.71 -1.90 1.53
N ARG A 125 8.83 -3.17 1.93
CA ARG A 125 7.72 -4.09 2.14
C ARG A 125 7.16 -3.83 3.53
N VAL A 126 5.88 -3.52 3.61
CA VAL A 126 5.17 -3.35 4.88
C VAL A 126 4.20 -4.51 4.99
N THR A 127 4.29 -5.29 6.07
CA THR A 127 3.45 -6.46 6.34
C THR A 127 2.66 -6.22 7.61
N ASN A 128 1.32 -6.23 7.53
CA ASN A 128 0.46 -6.15 8.70
C ASN A 128 0.44 -7.51 9.42
N LEU A 129 0.93 -7.52 10.65
CA LEU A 129 1.12 -8.74 11.43
C LEU A 129 -0.20 -9.38 11.89
N SER A 130 -1.32 -8.63 11.92
CA SER A 130 -2.61 -9.18 12.35
C SER A 130 -3.36 -9.94 11.26
N ASN A 131 -2.96 -9.83 9.99
CA ASN A 131 -3.69 -10.43 8.85
C ASN A 131 -2.78 -10.94 7.72
N GLY A 132 -1.45 -10.83 7.85
CA GLY A 132 -0.48 -11.29 6.86
C GLY A 132 -0.44 -10.50 5.54
N LYS A 133 -1.30 -9.48 5.36
CA LYS A 133 -1.32 -8.67 4.14
C LYS A 133 -0.05 -7.83 4.06
N SER A 134 0.58 -7.81 2.89
CA SER A 134 1.75 -6.98 2.63
C SER A 134 1.59 -6.10 1.40
N VAL A 135 2.30 -4.98 1.40
CA VAL A 135 2.37 -4.03 0.28
C VAL A 135 3.80 -3.53 0.12
N VAL A 136 4.15 -3.08 -1.09
CA VAL A 136 5.39 -2.33 -1.33
C VAL A 136 5.06 -0.86 -1.46
N VAL A 137 5.79 -0.02 -0.72
CA VAL A 137 5.68 1.44 -0.67
C VAL A 137 7.01 2.11 -0.98
N ARG A 138 6.95 3.30 -1.58
CA ARG A 138 8.08 4.23 -1.71
C ARG A 138 8.23 5.03 -0.42
N ILE A 139 9.42 5.02 0.17
CA ILE A 139 9.78 5.96 1.23
C ILE A 139 10.13 7.30 0.60
N ASN A 140 9.28 8.31 0.80
CA ASN A 140 9.51 9.66 0.29
C ASN A 140 9.39 10.77 1.34
N ASP A 141 9.04 10.45 2.59
CA ASP A 141 8.90 11.43 3.65
C ASP A 141 9.50 11.00 5.01
N ARG A 142 9.55 11.94 5.95
CA ARG A 142 10.13 11.79 7.30
C ARG A 142 9.05 11.81 8.37
N GLY A 143 9.24 11.01 9.40
CA GLY A 143 8.26 10.76 10.46
C GLY A 143 7.95 9.26 10.55
N PRO A 144 6.91 8.84 11.30
CA PRO A 144 6.11 9.63 12.25
C PRO A 144 6.93 10.20 13.41
N PHE A 145 6.45 11.28 14.03
CA PHE A 145 7.12 11.86 15.23
C PHE A 145 6.34 11.71 16.54
N HIS A 146 5.04 11.38 16.49
CA HIS A 146 4.25 11.14 17.71
C HIS A 146 4.27 9.65 18.11
N GLY A 147 4.68 9.39 19.36
CA GLY A 147 4.65 8.08 20.00
C GLY A 147 5.66 7.06 19.43
N SER A 148 5.40 5.79 19.74
CA SER A 148 6.23 4.64 19.33
C SER A 148 5.98 4.16 17.89
N ARG A 149 5.28 4.94 17.06
CA ARG A 149 5.03 4.59 15.65
C ARG A 149 6.35 4.52 14.87
N VAL A 150 6.47 3.56 13.97
CA VAL A 150 7.69 3.34 13.15
C VAL A 150 7.53 3.88 11.74
N ILE A 151 6.34 3.76 11.16
CA ILE A 151 6.03 4.16 9.79
C ILE A 151 4.62 4.78 9.75
N ASP A 152 4.44 5.80 8.92
CA ASP A 152 3.11 6.24 8.50
C ASP A 152 3.00 5.97 7.00
N VAL A 153 1.89 5.41 6.54
CA VAL A 153 1.67 5.06 5.13
C VAL A 153 0.54 5.88 4.51
N SER A 154 0.45 5.90 3.18
CA SER A 154 -0.68 6.54 2.48
C SER A 154 -2.02 5.86 2.77
N LYS A 155 -3.12 6.58 2.50
CA LYS A 155 -4.49 6.04 2.63
C LYS A 155 -4.67 4.75 1.81
N ALA A 156 -4.22 4.74 0.56
CA ALA A 156 -4.27 3.54 -0.30
C ALA A 156 -3.48 2.35 0.29
N ALA A 157 -2.30 2.59 0.85
CA ALA A 157 -1.51 1.55 1.50
C ALA A 157 -2.20 1.01 2.76
N ALA A 158 -2.77 1.88 3.62
CA ALA A 158 -3.50 1.48 4.82
C ALA A 158 -4.79 0.69 4.51
N GLN A 159 -5.45 1.02 3.39
CA GLN A 159 -6.64 0.31 2.92
C GLN A 159 -6.27 -1.11 2.46
N LYS A 160 -5.23 -1.27 1.62
CA LYS A 160 -4.71 -2.60 1.22
C LYS A 160 -4.24 -3.44 2.40
N LEU A 161 -3.53 -2.84 3.35
CA LEU A 161 -3.06 -3.50 4.58
C LEU A 161 -4.21 -3.84 5.55
N GLY A 162 -5.43 -3.34 5.29
CA GLY A 162 -6.63 -3.69 6.04
C GLY A 162 -6.67 -3.10 7.45
N PHE A 163 -6.12 -1.89 7.65
CA PHE A 163 -6.19 -1.19 8.95
C PHE A 163 -6.68 0.25 8.89
N MET A 164 -7.03 0.78 7.71
CA MET A 164 -7.51 2.17 7.55
C MET A 164 -8.57 2.56 8.59
N SER A 165 -9.60 1.72 8.79
CA SER A 165 -10.68 1.93 9.78
C SER A 165 -10.24 1.83 11.24
N LYS A 166 -9.15 1.09 11.54
CA LYS A 166 -8.56 0.98 12.88
C LYS A 166 -7.58 2.11 13.20
N GLY A 167 -7.24 2.95 12.21
CA GLY A 167 -6.22 4.01 12.31
C GLY A 167 -4.77 3.52 12.41
N THR A 168 -4.52 2.41 13.14
CA THR A 168 -3.18 1.85 13.37
C THR A 168 -3.15 0.32 13.24
N ALA A 169 -1.95 -0.23 13.03
CA ALA A 169 -1.68 -1.66 13.03
C ALA A 169 -0.27 -1.97 13.53
N ASN A 170 -0.03 -3.18 14.01
CA ASN A 170 1.32 -3.69 14.22
C ASN A 170 1.85 -4.23 12.88
N VAL A 171 3.00 -3.72 12.43
CA VAL A 171 3.59 -4.07 11.14
C VAL A 171 5.05 -4.51 11.29
N ARG A 172 5.52 -5.29 10.31
CA ARG A 172 6.93 -5.41 9.97
C ARG A 172 7.22 -4.54 8.75
N VAL A 173 8.32 -3.80 8.78
CA VAL A 173 8.84 -2.96 7.71
C VAL A 173 10.19 -3.53 7.30
N GLU A 174 10.31 -3.97 6.04
CA GLU A 174 11.51 -4.58 5.48
C GLU A 174 11.98 -3.74 4.29
N GLN A 175 13.22 -3.25 4.32
CA GLN A 175 13.77 -2.46 3.21
C GLN A 175 14.03 -3.37 2.01
N ILE A 176 13.61 -2.91 0.83
CA ILE A 176 13.87 -3.62 -0.42
C ILE A 176 15.12 -3.02 -1.05
N VAL A 177 16.15 -3.85 -1.24
CA VAL A 177 17.35 -3.50 -2.01
C VAL A 177 17.09 -3.81 -3.49
N PRO A 178 17.05 -2.81 -4.39
CA PRO A 178 16.86 -3.05 -5.82
C PRO A 178 17.93 -4.00 -6.37
N GLY A 179 17.51 -5.03 -7.12
CA GLY A 179 18.40 -6.07 -7.63
C GLY A 179 18.65 -7.24 -6.68
N SER A 180 18.51 -7.09 -5.35
CA SER A 180 18.57 -8.25 -4.43
C SER A 180 17.34 -9.14 -4.57
N GLU A 181 16.16 -8.56 -4.76
CA GLU A 181 14.92 -9.32 -5.00
C GLU A 181 14.94 -10.14 -6.30
N THR A 182 15.81 -9.83 -7.27
CA THR A 182 15.98 -10.71 -8.45
C THR A 182 16.54 -12.09 -8.08
N LEU A 183 17.25 -12.19 -6.95
CA LEU A 183 17.81 -13.44 -6.41
C LEU A 183 17.00 -13.93 -5.20
N ALA A 184 16.68 -13.05 -4.26
CA ALA A 184 15.92 -13.38 -3.06
C ALA A 184 14.44 -13.63 -3.35
N SER A 185 13.79 -12.86 -4.23
CA SER A 185 12.39 -13.07 -4.60
C SER A 185 12.23 -14.07 -5.75
N SER A 186 13.27 -14.40 -6.53
CA SER A 186 13.25 -15.63 -7.34
C SER A 186 13.41 -16.88 -6.48
N ALA A 187 14.29 -16.86 -5.46
CA ALA A 187 14.39 -17.93 -4.47
C ALA A 187 13.14 -18.08 -3.59
N LEU A 188 12.55 -16.99 -3.09
CA LEU A 188 11.32 -17.03 -2.29
C LEU A 188 10.05 -17.27 -3.12
N GLN A 189 9.95 -16.81 -4.38
CA GLN A 189 8.86 -17.27 -5.25
C GLN A 189 9.00 -18.76 -5.61
N ARG A 190 10.22 -19.33 -5.58
CA ARG A 190 10.46 -20.78 -5.69
C ARG A 190 10.27 -21.54 -4.37
N SER A 191 10.36 -20.87 -3.21
CA SER A 191 10.25 -21.48 -1.86
C SER A 191 8.87 -21.28 -1.21
N GLY A 192 8.07 -20.31 -1.69
CA GLY A 192 6.80 -19.88 -1.11
C GLY A 192 5.58 -20.70 -1.50
N ARG A 193 5.64 -22.03 -1.36
CA ARG A 193 4.68 -23.05 -1.83
C ARG A 193 4.66 -23.25 -3.35
N ASN A 194 5.22 -24.38 -3.80
CA ASN A 194 4.76 -25.04 -5.02
C ASN A 194 3.29 -25.45 -4.82
N ILE A 195 2.36 -24.65 -5.34
CA ILE A 195 0.93 -24.94 -5.21
C ILE A 195 0.58 -26.07 -6.18
N TYR A 196 -0.04 -27.13 -5.67
CA TYR A 196 -0.58 -28.23 -6.48
C TYR A 196 -2.10 -28.26 -6.35
N VAL A 197 -2.79 -28.37 -7.47
CA VAL A 197 -4.25 -28.46 -7.56
C VAL A 197 -4.63 -29.92 -7.70
N ASN A 198 -5.32 -30.48 -6.71
CA ASN A 198 -5.91 -31.80 -6.85
C ASN A 198 -7.07 -31.74 -7.86
N LEU A 199 -6.99 -32.57 -8.90
CA LEU A 199 -8.00 -32.67 -9.96
C LEU A 199 -9.03 -33.75 -9.64
N LYS A 200 -8.57 -34.96 -9.32
CA LYS A 200 -9.42 -36.11 -8.99
C LYS A 200 -8.66 -37.18 -8.18
N SER A 201 -9.38 -37.90 -7.32
CA SER A 201 -8.86 -39.06 -6.56
C SER A 201 -9.50 -40.35 -7.06
N PHE A 202 -8.75 -41.44 -7.01
CA PHE A 202 -9.17 -42.78 -7.45
C PHE A 202 -8.76 -43.86 -6.46
N ASN A 203 -9.57 -44.91 -6.33
CA ASN A 203 -9.23 -46.07 -5.49
C ASN A 203 -8.37 -47.12 -6.24
N LYS A 204 -8.29 -47.05 -7.57
CA LYS A 204 -7.47 -47.94 -8.41
C LYS A 204 -6.44 -47.15 -9.22
N GLU A 205 -5.25 -47.73 -9.39
CA GLU A 205 -4.15 -47.08 -10.10
C GLU A 205 -4.40 -46.97 -11.61
N ALA A 206 -5.02 -47.98 -12.22
CA ALA A 206 -5.33 -48.00 -13.65
C ALA A 206 -6.25 -46.83 -14.06
N ASP A 207 -7.28 -46.54 -13.26
CA ASP A 207 -8.22 -45.43 -13.49
C ASP A 207 -7.51 -44.08 -13.41
N ALA A 208 -6.62 -43.92 -12.41
CA ALA A 208 -5.80 -42.72 -12.24
C ALA A 208 -4.79 -42.53 -13.39
N LYS A 209 -4.16 -43.61 -13.88
CA LYS A 209 -3.26 -43.59 -15.05
C LYS A 209 -4.00 -43.24 -16.35
N SER A 210 -5.19 -43.79 -16.55
CA SER A 210 -6.06 -43.45 -17.69
C SER A 210 -6.49 -41.98 -17.66
N TYR A 211 -6.93 -41.49 -16.49
CA TYR A 211 -7.28 -40.08 -16.31
C TYR A 211 -6.08 -39.15 -16.51
N LEU A 212 -4.92 -39.47 -15.92
CA LEU A 212 -3.66 -38.74 -16.11
C LEU A 212 -3.29 -38.62 -17.60
N THR A 213 -3.47 -39.70 -18.36
CA THR A 213 -3.15 -39.76 -19.80
C THR A 213 -4.14 -38.94 -20.65
N LYS A 214 -5.45 -39.05 -20.38
CA LYS A 214 -6.49 -38.20 -21.00
C LYS A 214 -6.22 -36.72 -20.74
N THR A 215 -5.99 -36.38 -19.48
CA THR A 215 -5.77 -35.01 -18.99
C THR A 215 -4.48 -34.40 -19.57
N ASN A 216 -3.35 -35.12 -19.57
CA ASN A 216 -2.12 -34.66 -20.21
C ASN A 216 -2.26 -34.51 -21.74
N ARG A 217 -3.13 -35.29 -22.41
CA ARG A 217 -3.41 -35.12 -23.84
C ARG A 217 -4.18 -33.82 -24.11
N GLN A 218 -5.23 -33.54 -23.32
CA GLN A 218 -6.06 -32.34 -23.47
C GLN A 218 -5.31 -31.05 -23.06
N LEU A 219 -4.43 -31.11 -22.06
CA LEU A 219 -3.75 -29.93 -21.50
C LEU A 219 -2.42 -29.57 -22.16
N LYS A 220 -1.91 -30.35 -23.11
CA LYS A 220 -0.77 -29.92 -23.96
C LYS A 220 -1.06 -28.62 -24.73
N SER A 221 -2.34 -28.26 -24.87
CA SER A 221 -2.81 -27.01 -25.47
C SER A 221 -2.89 -25.83 -24.49
N VAL A 222 -2.68 -26.03 -23.19
CA VAL A 222 -2.71 -24.98 -22.17
C VAL A 222 -1.27 -24.56 -21.86
N GLU A 223 -0.85 -23.44 -22.45
CA GLU A 223 0.49 -22.88 -22.25
C GLU A 223 0.75 -22.54 -20.78
N GLY A 224 1.91 -22.96 -20.24
CA GLY A 224 2.29 -22.60 -18.87
C GLY A 224 3.38 -23.45 -18.21
N GLY A 225 3.68 -24.64 -18.74
CA GLY A 225 4.75 -25.50 -18.23
C GLY A 225 4.42 -26.29 -16.96
N GLN A 226 3.17 -26.23 -16.48
CA GLN A 226 2.69 -27.09 -15.39
C GLN A 226 2.55 -28.54 -15.87
N LYS A 227 2.79 -29.48 -14.96
CA LYS A 227 2.69 -30.92 -15.21
C LYS A 227 1.52 -31.49 -14.41
N VAL A 228 0.81 -32.44 -15.00
CA VAL A 228 -0.13 -33.28 -14.28
C VAL A 228 0.63 -34.52 -13.79
N ILE A 229 0.49 -34.83 -12.50
CA ILE A 229 1.17 -35.93 -11.83
C ILE A 229 0.17 -36.75 -11.02
N MET A 230 0.39 -38.06 -10.90
CA MET A 230 -0.34 -38.95 -10.01
C MET A 230 0.49 -39.18 -8.75
N VAL A 231 -0.11 -39.10 -7.57
CA VAL A 231 0.55 -39.33 -6.27
C VAL A 231 -0.36 -40.16 -5.37
N LYS A 232 0.20 -41.18 -4.72
CA LYS A 232 -0.52 -42.02 -3.75
C LYS A 232 -0.61 -41.29 -2.41
N GLN A 233 -1.82 -41.07 -1.89
CA GLN A 233 -2.09 -40.41 -0.61
C GLN A 233 -3.28 -41.11 0.07
N ASN A 234 -3.18 -41.41 1.37
CA ASN A 234 -4.25 -42.01 2.18
C ASN A 234 -4.96 -43.21 1.51
N ASN A 235 -4.15 -44.13 0.97
CA ASN A 235 -4.58 -45.31 0.20
C ASN A 235 -5.38 -45.04 -1.10
N GLN A 236 -5.37 -43.81 -1.60
CA GLN A 236 -5.94 -43.41 -2.89
C GLN A 236 -4.85 -42.87 -3.85
N TYR A 237 -5.16 -42.86 -5.14
CA TYR A 237 -4.34 -42.28 -6.20
C TYR A 237 -4.90 -40.91 -6.58
N VAL A 238 -4.20 -39.83 -6.19
CA VAL A 238 -4.62 -38.45 -6.44
C VAL A 238 -3.90 -37.93 -7.67
N VAL A 239 -4.66 -37.56 -8.70
CA VAL A 239 -4.14 -36.84 -9.88
C VAL A 239 -4.22 -35.34 -9.59
N ARG A 240 -3.07 -34.66 -9.68
CA ARG A 240 -2.90 -33.25 -9.34
C ARG A 240 -2.01 -32.53 -10.35
N MET A 241 -2.23 -31.22 -10.51
CA MET A 241 -1.47 -30.37 -11.44
C MET A 241 -0.60 -29.36 -10.70
N GLY A 242 0.59 -29.08 -11.23
CA GLY A 242 1.45 -28.00 -10.76
C GLY A 242 2.91 -28.16 -11.24
N PRO A 243 3.87 -27.48 -10.61
CA PRO A 243 3.68 -26.48 -9.56
C PRO A 243 3.14 -25.16 -10.13
N PHE A 244 2.23 -24.51 -9.42
CA PHE A 244 1.81 -23.13 -9.68
C PHE A 244 2.54 -22.16 -8.75
N ALA A 245 2.98 -21.02 -9.29
CA ALA A 245 3.65 -19.96 -8.52
C ALA A 245 2.67 -18.98 -7.83
N ARG A 246 1.36 -19.05 -8.14
CA ARG A 246 0.31 -18.17 -7.58
C ARG A 246 -1.00 -18.94 -7.42
N GLN A 247 -1.70 -18.72 -6.31
CA GLN A 247 -2.96 -19.38 -5.98
C GLN A 247 -4.07 -19.05 -7.01
N GLU A 248 -4.20 -17.78 -7.41
CA GLU A 248 -5.19 -17.33 -8.40
C GLU A 248 -5.08 -18.04 -9.77
N HIS A 249 -3.85 -18.33 -10.20
CA HIS A 249 -3.62 -19.09 -11.43
C HIS A 249 -3.99 -20.57 -11.23
N ALA A 250 -3.62 -21.15 -10.08
CA ALA A 250 -4.01 -22.50 -9.70
C ALA A 250 -5.55 -22.68 -9.69
N ASP A 251 -6.28 -21.73 -9.10
CA ASP A 251 -7.75 -21.74 -9.04
C ASP A 251 -8.43 -21.49 -10.40
N THR A 252 -7.77 -20.76 -11.30
CA THR A 252 -8.25 -20.53 -12.67
C THR A 252 -8.09 -21.78 -13.52
N VAL A 253 -6.91 -22.43 -13.49
CA VAL A 253 -6.69 -23.69 -14.20
C VAL A 253 -7.53 -24.82 -13.60
N LYS A 254 -7.75 -24.85 -12.27
CA LYS A 254 -8.69 -25.78 -11.63
C LYS A 254 -10.07 -25.71 -12.28
N ARG A 255 -10.61 -24.50 -12.45
CA ARG A 255 -11.92 -24.28 -13.08
C ARG A 255 -11.92 -24.74 -14.54
N GLN A 256 -10.94 -24.31 -15.33
CA GLN A 256 -10.83 -24.71 -16.75
C GLN A 256 -10.79 -26.24 -16.94
N VAL A 257 -10.04 -26.95 -16.10
CA VAL A 257 -9.97 -28.42 -16.13
C VAL A 257 -11.30 -29.06 -15.74
N GLN A 258 -12.02 -28.49 -14.77
CA GLN A 258 -13.34 -28.96 -14.37
C GLN A 258 -14.40 -28.75 -15.47
N THR A 259 -14.26 -27.76 -16.35
CA THR A 259 -15.16 -27.55 -17.49
C THR A 259 -14.79 -28.37 -18.73
N ALA A 260 -13.59 -28.97 -18.79
CA ALA A 260 -13.03 -29.57 -20.01
C ALA A 260 -12.91 -31.11 -20.01
N ILE A 261 -13.27 -31.81 -18.91
CA ILE A 261 -12.97 -33.25 -18.72
C ILE A 261 -14.18 -34.09 -18.32
#